data_AF-A0A2B7YUY0-F1
#
_entry.id   AF-A0A2B7YUY0-F1
#
_cell.length_a   1.000
_cell.length_b   1.000
_cell.length_c   1.000
_cell.angle_alpha   90.00
_cell.angle_beta   90.00
_cell.angle_gamma   90.00
#
_symmetry.space_group_name_H-M   'P 1'
#
loop_
_entity.id
_entity.type
_entity.pdbx_description
1 polymer ?
#
loop_
_entity_poly.entity_id
_entity_poly.type
_entity_poly.pdbx_seq_one_letter_code
_entity_poly.pdbx_strand_id
1 'polypeptide(L)'
;MKNKERKELILADLKEEKKKIKECNYEKPNKKNLAYEEEYKKVDEALGKSTLIGSGEILFSSNPNHLADVLSTTPKVAKTLILTKIPDKSKKSYTNKEGNEETGISISKIQELTGEYQSSTKDIKTADVCAYANKSIANILDSSDVKVQRESGRYNVQRLDNINKEEARREAKTDAITGEKLEKEFDIHHLTPRATETDINEITKKENYIPLNKETHIIGHSSEILDDSNLTFEEKKEKLNTIIKEKKKED
;
A
#
# COMPACT_ATOMS: atom_id res chain seq x y z
N MET A 1 -6.28 7.85 -27.50
CA MET A 1 -5.27 7.98 -26.44
C MET A 1 -4.48 6.69 -26.37
N LYS A 2 -3.15 6.73 -26.50
CA LYS A 2 -2.31 5.52 -26.45
C LYS A 2 -2.30 4.97 -25.01
N ASN A 3 -2.09 3.66 -24.82
CA ASN A 3 -2.08 3.06 -23.48
C ASN A 3 -1.06 3.72 -22.53
N LYS A 4 0.08 4.16 -23.06
CA LYS A 4 1.08 4.95 -22.31
C LYS A 4 0.49 6.19 -21.64
N GLU A 5 -0.17 7.06 -22.40
CA GLU A 5 -0.80 8.29 -21.89
C GLU A 5 -1.88 8.00 -20.85
N ARG A 6 -2.67 6.92 -21.07
CA ARG A 6 -3.67 6.47 -20.09
C ARG A 6 -3.05 6.06 -18.77
N LYS A 7 -1.93 5.32 -18.79
CA LYS A 7 -1.24 4.87 -17.57
C LYS A 7 -0.65 6.04 -16.80
N GLU A 8 0.01 6.96 -17.50
CA GLU A 8 0.62 8.16 -16.89
C GLU A 8 -0.43 8.99 -16.15
N LEU A 9 -1.61 9.20 -16.76
CA LEU A 9 -2.72 9.89 -16.11
C LEU A 9 -3.24 9.16 -14.86
N ILE A 10 -3.41 7.84 -14.93
CA ILE A 10 -3.88 7.04 -13.79
C ILE A 10 -2.86 7.05 -12.65
N LEU A 11 -1.56 6.91 -12.96
CA LEU A 11 -0.48 6.92 -11.97
C LEU A 11 -0.36 8.30 -11.30
N ALA A 12 -0.52 9.38 -12.05
CA ALA A 12 -0.55 10.73 -11.50
C ALA A 12 -1.75 10.91 -10.55
N ASP A 13 -2.94 10.51 -10.99
CA ASP A 13 -4.17 10.61 -10.18
C ASP A 13 -4.07 9.82 -8.87
N LEU A 14 -3.43 8.64 -8.89
CA LEU A 14 -3.23 7.81 -7.69
C LEU A 14 -2.26 8.42 -6.67
N LYS A 15 -1.31 9.26 -7.11
CA LYS A 15 -0.31 9.92 -6.25
C LYS A 15 -0.73 11.33 -5.81
N GLU A 16 -1.78 11.88 -6.40
CA GLU A 16 -2.22 13.24 -6.13
C GLU A 16 -2.86 13.38 -4.74
N GLU A 17 -2.49 14.41 -4.00
CA GLU A 17 -3.19 14.84 -2.80
C GLU A 17 -4.63 15.26 -3.15
N LYS A 18 -5.61 14.53 -2.62
CA LYS A 18 -7.02 14.88 -2.80
C LYS A 18 -7.50 15.83 -1.71
N LYS A 19 -7.14 15.53 -0.46
CA LYS A 19 -7.59 16.29 0.72
C LYS A 19 -6.56 16.22 1.84
N LYS A 20 -6.53 17.23 2.69
CA LYS A 20 -5.93 17.15 4.03
C LYS A 20 -6.94 16.51 4.98
N ILE A 21 -6.47 15.81 6.01
CA ILE A 21 -7.34 15.11 6.96
C ILE A 21 -8.23 16.08 7.76
N LYS A 22 -7.78 17.33 7.98
CA LYS A 22 -8.65 18.36 8.56
C LYS A 22 -9.89 18.70 7.71
N GLU A 23 -9.88 18.34 6.42
CA GLU A 23 -11.00 18.52 5.48
C GLU A 23 -11.93 17.28 5.47
N CYS A 24 -11.56 16.20 6.17
CA CYS A 24 -12.37 14.99 6.31
C CYS A 24 -13.16 15.02 7.62
N ASN A 25 -14.41 14.58 7.56
CA ASN A 25 -15.23 14.46 8.77
C ASN A 25 -14.97 13.11 9.44
N TYR A 26 -14.33 13.12 10.60
CA TYR A 26 -14.15 11.94 11.44
C TYR A 26 -14.51 12.26 12.90
N GLU A 27 -15.00 11.24 13.60
CA GLU A 27 -15.31 11.37 15.02
C GLU A 27 -14.02 11.44 15.83
N LYS A 28 -13.83 12.52 16.60
CA LYS A 28 -12.69 12.60 17.53
C LYS A 28 -12.93 11.71 18.75
N PRO A 29 -11.89 11.06 19.29
CA PRO A 29 -12.04 10.28 20.51
C PRO A 29 -12.46 11.16 21.69
N ASN A 30 -13.11 10.55 22.68
CA ASN A 30 -13.37 11.23 23.95
C ASN A 30 -12.05 11.53 24.66
N LYS A 31 -11.88 12.79 25.09
CA LYS A 31 -10.77 13.23 25.94
C LYS A 31 -10.91 12.57 27.32
N LYS A 32 -9.96 11.72 27.71
CA LYS A 32 -9.99 11.02 29.00
C LYS A 32 -9.56 11.91 30.15
N ASN A 33 -8.59 12.80 29.92
CA ASN A 33 -8.04 13.67 30.95
C ASN A 33 -7.98 15.13 30.47
N LEU A 34 -8.79 15.99 31.09
CA LEU A 34 -8.83 17.43 30.76
C LEU A 34 -7.51 18.15 31.00
N ALA A 35 -6.62 17.61 31.86
CA ALA A 35 -5.30 18.19 32.09
C ALA A 35 -4.37 18.14 30.87
N TYR A 36 -4.68 17.33 29.86
CA TYR A 36 -3.86 17.14 28.64
C TYR A 36 -4.52 17.73 27.39
N GLU A 37 -5.42 18.70 27.56
CA GLU A 37 -6.17 19.27 26.46
C GLU A 37 -5.29 19.91 25.38
N GLU A 38 -4.20 20.57 25.78
CA GLU A 38 -3.25 21.17 24.84
C GLU A 38 -2.49 20.11 24.04
N GLU A 39 -2.15 18.97 24.65
CA GLU A 39 -1.53 17.86 23.94
C GLU A 39 -2.49 17.22 22.94
N TYR A 40 -3.76 17.01 23.31
CA TYR A 40 -4.75 16.49 22.36
C TYR A 40 -4.97 17.44 21.17
N LYS A 41 -4.95 18.76 21.40
CA LYS A 41 -5.02 19.75 20.31
C LYS A 41 -3.82 19.63 19.37
N LYS A 42 -2.60 19.48 19.91
CA LYS A 42 -1.40 19.25 19.09
C LYS A 42 -1.50 17.97 18.27
N VAL A 43 -2.02 16.88 18.85
CA VAL A 43 -2.29 15.64 18.12
C VAL A 43 -3.27 15.90 16.97
N ASP A 44 -4.40 16.56 17.23
CA ASP A 44 -5.40 16.88 16.21
C ASP A 44 -4.83 17.75 15.09
N GLU A 45 -4.00 18.75 15.42
CA GLU A 45 -3.34 19.62 14.46
C GLU A 45 -2.32 18.87 13.60
N ALA A 46 -1.51 18.00 14.22
CA ALA A 46 -0.54 17.17 13.52
C ALA A 46 -1.23 16.17 12.58
N LEU A 47 -2.26 15.47 13.07
CA LEU A 47 -3.06 14.55 12.25
C LEU A 47 -3.82 15.29 11.15
N GLY A 48 -4.38 16.47 11.43
CA GLY A 48 -5.12 17.28 10.47
C GLY A 48 -4.27 17.79 9.29
N LYS A 49 -2.95 17.84 9.45
CA LYS A 49 -1.99 18.15 8.37
C LYS A 49 -1.62 16.93 7.52
N SER A 50 -2.01 15.73 7.90
CA SER A 50 -1.85 14.52 7.07
C SER A 50 -2.67 14.64 5.79
N THR A 51 -2.26 13.94 4.75
CA THR A 51 -2.83 14.04 3.40
C THR A 51 -3.47 12.72 2.99
N LEU A 52 -4.70 12.78 2.49
CA LEU A 52 -5.39 11.69 1.81
C LEU A 52 -5.06 11.79 0.31
N ILE A 53 -4.42 10.75 -0.22
CA ILE A 53 -4.00 10.71 -1.63
C ILE A 53 -5.02 9.95 -2.49
N GLY A 54 -4.90 10.07 -3.82
CA GLY A 54 -5.86 9.52 -4.78
C GLY A 54 -6.04 8.00 -4.71
N SER A 55 -5.01 7.28 -4.26
CA SER A 55 -5.08 5.84 -3.96
C SER A 55 -5.95 5.49 -2.74
N GLY A 56 -6.40 6.48 -1.97
CA GLY A 56 -7.12 6.31 -0.70
C GLY A 56 -6.22 6.01 0.50
N GLU A 57 -4.91 6.10 0.31
CA GLU A 57 -3.96 6.06 1.42
C GLU A 57 -3.89 7.42 2.12
N ILE A 58 -3.52 7.37 3.39
CA ILE A 58 -3.32 8.57 4.20
C ILE A 58 -1.85 8.61 4.58
N LEU A 59 -1.21 9.72 4.23
CA LEU A 59 0.19 9.96 4.48
C LEU A 59 0.33 11.04 5.56
N PHE A 60 1.00 10.66 6.64
CA PHE A 60 1.41 11.56 7.70
C PHE A 60 2.67 12.32 7.27
N SER A 61 2.76 13.58 7.70
CA SER A 61 3.91 14.43 7.41
C SER A 61 5.21 13.85 7.97
N SER A 62 6.27 13.84 7.18
CA SER A 62 7.63 13.47 7.63
C SER A 62 8.31 14.55 8.50
N ASN A 63 7.57 15.59 8.92
CA ASN A 63 8.05 16.62 9.83
C ASN A 63 8.20 16.06 11.26
N PRO A 64 9.42 16.11 11.85
CA PRO A 64 9.65 15.61 13.21
C PRO A 64 8.80 16.27 14.30
N ASN A 65 8.41 17.53 14.15
CA ASN A 65 7.55 18.20 15.14
C ASN A 65 6.16 17.56 15.19
N HIS A 66 5.56 17.27 14.04
CA HIS A 66 4.24 16.63 13.99
C HIS A 66 4.27 15.22 14.59
N LEU A 67 5.31 14.44 14.28
CA LEU A 67 5.46 13.11 14.87
C LEU A 67 5.72 13.18 16.38
N ALA A 68 6.46 14.20 16.83
CA ALA A 68 6.70 14.43 18.26
C ALA A 68 5.39 14.72 19.01
N ASP A 69 4.50 15.52 18.43
CA ASP A 69 3.19 15.82 19.00
C ASP A 69 2.32 14.56 19.12
N VAL A 70 2.31 13.71 18.08
CA VAL A 70 1.53 12.45 18.05
C VAL A 70 2.04 11.39 19.03
N LEU A 71 3.37 11.33 19.25
CA LEU A 71 4.00 10.37 20.16
C LEU A 71 4.27 10.93 21.57
N SER A 72 3.82 12.16 21.86
CA SER A 72 4.13 12.88 23.10
C SER A 72 5.63 12.85 23.45
N THR A 73 6.48 13.15 22.47
CA THR A 73 7.94 13.11 22.60
C THR A 73 8.59 14.41 22.11
N THR A 74 9.92 14.43 21.97
CA THR A 74 10.65 15.58 21.45
C THR A 74 10.90 15.46 19.94
N PRO A 75 11.03 16.59 19.20
CA PRO A 75 11.37 16.56 17.78
C PRO A 75 12.69 15.83 17.47
N LYS A 76 13.65 15.85 18.41
CA LYS A 76 14.92 15.12 18.27
C LYS A 76 14.69 13.61 18.26
N VAL A 77 13.87 13.09 19.17
CA VAL A 77 13.52 11.67 19.23
C VAL A 77 12.73 11.28 17.98
N ALA A 78 11.72 12.07 17.62
CA ALA A 78 10.92 11.84 16.42
C ALA A 78 11.77 11.79 15.14
N LYS A 79 12.73 12.71 14.96
CA LYS A 79 13.67 12.70 13.84
C LYS A 79 14.47 11.39 13.78
N THR A 80 14.97 10.92 14.91
CA THR A 80 15.69 9.64 14.98
C THR A 80 14.79 8.47 14.57
N LEU A 81 13.53 8.44 15.00
CA LEU A 81 12.58 7.39 14.60
C LEU A 81 12.34 7.38 13.09
N ILE A 82 12.11 8.56 12.49
CA ILE A 82 11.88 8.70 11.04
C ILE A 82 13.06 8.15 10.24
N LEU A 83 14.28 8.40 10.70
CA LEU A 83 15.51 7.98 10.01
C LEU A 83 15.86 6.51 10.24
N THR A 84 15.58 5.95 11.42
CA THR A 84 16.15 4.65 11.83
C THR A 84 15.15 3.55 12.11
N LYS A 85 13.89 3.88 12.40
CA LYS A 85 12.84 2.92 12.80
C LYS A 85 11.72 2.81 11.80
N ILE A 86 11.42 3.86 11.04
CA ILE A 86 10.40 3.83 10.00
C ILE A 86 11.05 3.29 8.72
N PRO A 87 10.66 2.06 8.28
CA PRO A 87 11.26 1.46 7.11
C PRO A 87 10.82 2.20 5.85
N ASP A 88 11.65 2.15 4.80
CA ASP A 88 11.36 2.88 3.55
C ASP A 88 10.08 2.42 2.88
N LYS A 89 9.69 1.15 3.04
CA LYS A 89 8.39 0.63 2.57
C LYS A 89 7.17 1.35 3.18
N SER A 90 7.34 2.02 4.32
CA SER A 90 6.28 2.81 4.97
C SER A 90 6.33 4.28 4.57
N LYS A 91 7.31 4.71 3.76
CA LYS A 91 7.44 6.07 3.24
C LYS A 91 6.96 6.06 1.79
N LYS A 92 6.12 7.03 1.43
CA LYS A 92 5.52 7.11 0.09
C LYS A 92 5.64 8.52 -0.45
N SER A 93 6.04 8.61 -1.72
CA SER A 93 6.03 9.85 -2.47
C SER A 93 4.63 10.16 -2.97
N TYR A 94 4.23 11.42 -2.91
CA TYR A 94 2.96 11.92 -3.40
C TYR A 94 3.13 13.31 -4.01
N THR A 95 2.17 13.74 -4.82
CA THR A 95 2.16 15.08 -5.41
C THR A 95 1.19 15.94 -4.60
N ASN A 96 1.68 17.03 -4.00
CA ASN A 96 0.84 17.95 -3.25
C ASN A 96 -0.04 18.81 -4.17
N LYS A 97 -0.98 19.57 -3.60
CA LYS A 97 -1.92 20.42 -4.38
C LYS A 97 -1.21 21.49 -5.23
N GLU A 98 0.01 21.87 -4.87
CA GLU A 98 0.87 22.80 -5.61
C GLU A 98 1.68 22.11 -6.74
N GLY A 99 1.54 20.79 -6.92
CA GLY A 99 2.21 20.03 -7.97
C GLY A 99 3.64 19.58 -7.62
N ASN A 100 4.08 19.73 -6.37
CA ASN A 100 5.41 19.33 -5.93
C ASN A 100 5.40 17.90 -5.40
N GLU A 101 6.48 17.15 -5.64
CA GLU A 101 6.67 15.84 -5.02
C GLU A 101 7.12 15.99 -3.57
N GLU A 102 6.42 15.30 -2.67
CA GLU A 102 6.73 15.20 -1.25
C GLU A 102 6.76 13.75 -0.79
N THR A 103 7.38 13.50 0.37
CA THR A 103 7.40 12.18 1.00
C THR A 103 6.67 12.21 2.33
N GLY A 104 5.65 11.37 2.45
CA GLY A 104 4.92 11.12 3.69
C GLY A 104 5.16 9.71 4.23
N ILE A 105 4.65 9.46 5.44
CA ILE A 105 4.71 8.17 6.13
C ILE A 105 3.30 7.60 6.20
N SER A 106 3.10 6.33 5.85
CA SER A 106 1.80 5.68 5.96
C SER A 106 1.21 5.86 7.36
N ILE A 107 -0.04 6.35 7.45
CA ILE A 107 -0.69 6.60 8.74
C ILE A 107 -0.83 5.32 9.57
N SER A 108 -0.93 4.15 8.94
CA SER A 108 -0.98 2.86 9.64
C SER A 108 0.32 2.60 10.40
N LYS A 109 1.47 3.02 9.85
CA LYS A 109 2.75 2.92 10.58
C LYS A 109 2.80 3.87 11.77
N ILE A 110 2.21 5.05 11.64
CA ILE A 110 2.07 5.98 12.77
C ILE A 110 1.15 5.39 13.85
N GLN A 111 0.06 4.73 13.45
CA GLN A 111 -0.83 4.02 14.38
C GLN A 111 -0.08 2.93 15.16
N GLU A 112 0.70 2.09 14.46
CA GLU A 112 1.55 1.07 15.09
C GLU A 112 2.49 1.70 16.13
N LEU A 113 3.22 2.75 15.76
CA LEU A 113 4.14 3.47 16.65
C LEU A 113 3.44 4.07 17.88
N THR A 114 2.25 4.66 17.71
CA THR A 114 1.47 5.17 18.86
C THR A 114 1.09 4.05 19.81
N GLY A 115 0.72 2.87 19.30
CA GLY A 115 0.42 1.68 20.12
C GLY A 115 1.64 1.14 20.87
N GLU A 116 2.81 1.11 20.22
CA GLU A 116 4.08 0.73 20.84
C GLU A 116 4.46 1.69 21.98
N TYR A 117 4.37 3.01 21.73
CA TYR A 117 4.69 4.04 22.73
C TYR A 117 3.71 4.02 23.91
N GLN A 118 2.42 3.86 23.62
CA GLN A 118 1.39 3.69 24.64
C GLN A 118 1.70 2.52 25.57
N SER A 119 2.16 1.39 25.02
CA SER A 119 2.37 0.15 25.77
C SER A 119 3.70 0.09 26.51
N SER A 120 4.72 0.83 26.04
CA SER A 120 6.10 0.75 26.56
C SER A 120 6.47 1.86 27.54
N THR A 121 5.76 2.99 27.51
CA THR A 121 6.06 4.12 28.40
C THR A 121 5.57 3.88 29.84
N LYS A 122 6.28 4.44 30.82
CA LYS A 122 5.83 4.53 32.23
C LYS A 122 5.18 5.87 32.55
N ASP A 123 5.28 6.85 31.66
CA ASP A 123 4.65 8.16 31.84
C ASP A 123 3.17 8.09 31.44
N ILE A 124 2.30 8.34 32.42
CA ILE A 124 0.84 8.31 32.27
C ILE A 124 0.40 9.32 31.21
N LYS A 125 1.02 10.49 31.13
CA LYS A 125 0.66 11.50 30.13
C LYS A 125 0.96 11.00 28.73
N THR A 126 2.17 10.51 28.49
CA THR A 126 2.55 9.93 27.20
C THR A 126 1.64 8.76 26.82
N ALA A 127 1.33 7.86 27.74
CA ALA A 127 0.44 6.73 27.48
C ALA A 127 -0.97 7.19 27.05
N ASP A 128 -1.52 8.18 27.73
CA ASP A 128 -2.86 8.70 27.46
C ASP A 128 -2.94 9.48 26.13
N VAL A 129 -1.96 10.35 25.86
CA VAL A 129 -1.87 11.09 24.59
C VAL A 129 -1.69 10.13 23.41
N CYS A 130 -0.84 9.11 23.54
CA CYS A 130 -0.66 8.08 22.51
C CYS A 130 -1.95 7.26 22.28
N ALA A 131 -2.69 6.94 23.35
CA ALA A 131 -3.98 6.25 23.22
C ALA A 131 -5.02 7.12 22.48
N TYR A 132 -5.06 8.41 22.76
CA TYR A 132 -5.91 9.37 22.03
C TYR A 132 -5.51 9.45 20.55
N ALA A 133 -4.21 9.56 20.26
CA ALA A 133 -3.71 9.58 18.89
C ALA A 133 -4.03 8.29 18.12
N ASN A 134 -3.80 7.13 18.74
CA ASN A 134 -4.09 5.83 18.14
C ASN A 134 -5.57 5.69 17.77
N LYS A 135 -6.47 6.07 18.69
CA LYS A 135 -7.92 6.04 18.46
C LYS A 135 -8.36 7.07 17.41
N SER A 136 -7.73 8.25 17.38
CA SER A 136 -7.98 9.26 16.34
C SER A 136 -7.63 8.73 14.96
N ILE A 137 -6.48 8.08 14.82
CA ILE A 137 -6.06 7.45 13.56
C ILE A 137 -7.05 6.34 13.15
N ALA A 138 -7.47 5.49 14.09
CA ALA A 138 -8.49 4.48 13.81
C ALA A 138 -9.79 5.10 13.27
N ASN A 139 -10.28 6.15 13.93
CA ASN A 139 -11.51 6.83 13.52
C ASN A 139 -11.37 7.53 12.15
N ILE A 140 -10.19 8.09 11.83
CA ILE A 140 -9.88 8.62 10.49
C ILE A 140 -9.96 7.49 9.45
N LEU A 141 -9.30 6.36 9.72
CA LEU A 141 -9.27 5.21 8.80
C LEU A 141 -10.65 4.59 8.55
N ASP A 142 -11.56 4.73 9.51
CA ASP A 142 -12.95 4.26 9.45
C ASP A 142 -13.93 5.28 8.88
N SER A 143 -13.50 6.53 8.63
CA SER A 143 -14.36 7.59 8.11
C SER A 143 -14.90 7.27 6.70
N SER A 144 -16.10 7.77 6.41
CA SER A 144 -16.75 7.58 5.11
C SER A 144 -15.93 8.18 3.96
N ASP A 145 -15.37 9.37 4.15
CA ASP A 145 -14.52 10.04 3.15
C ASP A 145 -13.33 9.16 2.74
N VAL A 146 -12.64 8.56 3.72
CA VAL A 146 -11.49 7.67 3.47
C VAL A 146 -11.93 6.39 2.77
N LYS A 147 -13.05 5.79 3.18
CA LYS A 147 -13.59 4.58 2.55
C LYS A 147 -13.94 4.81 1.07
N VAL A 148 -14.64 5.90 0.76
CA VAL A 148 -14.99 6.28 -0.62
C VAL A 148 -13.71 6.52 -1.45
N GLN A 149 -12.72 7.23 -0.91
CA GLN A 149 -11.48 7.47 -1.64
C GLN A 149 -10.69 6.18 -1.89
N ARG A 150 -10.68 5.24 -0.94
CA ARG A 150 -10.07 3.90 -1.14
C ARG A 150 -10.75 3.11 -2.24
N GLU A 151 -12.08 3.18 -2.33
CA GLU A 151 -12.82 2.53 -3.42
C GLU A 151 -12.45 3.14 -4.78
N SER A 152 -12.37 4.47 -4.87
CA SER A 152 -11.91 5.18 -6.07
C SER A 152 -10.48 4.81 -6.44
N GLY A 153 -9.57 4.76 -5.46
CA GLY A 153 -8.18 4.32 -5.66
C GLY A 153 -8.11 2.90 -6.22
N ARG A 154 -8.87 1.96 -5.62
CA ARG A 154 -8.96 0.56 -6.09
C ARG A 154 -9.49 0.46 -7.53
N TYR A 155 -10.45 1.31 -7.89
CA TYR A 155 -10.97 1.37 -9.25
C TYR A 155 -9.91 1.80 -10.26
N ASN A 156 -9.14 2.84 -9.93
CA ASN A 156 -8.03 3.31 -10.78
C ASN A 156 -6.92 2.25 -10.91
N VAL A 157 -6.59 1.56 -9.82
CA VAL A 157 -5.66 0.41 -9.85
C VAL A 157 -6.17 -0.70 -10.77
N GLN A 158 -7.47 -1.02 -10.74
CA GLN A 158 -8.06 -2.01 -11.65
C GLN A 158 -7.92 -1.59 -13.12
N ARG A 159 -8.12 -0.31 -13.41
CA ARG A 159 -7.95 0.21 -14.77
C ARG A 159 -6.51 0.09 -15.24
N LEU A 160 -5.55 0.40 -14.38
CA LEU A 160 -4.13 0.24 -14.67
C LEU A 160 -3.78 -1.25 -14.88
N ASP A 161 -4.30 -2.13 -14.04
CA ASP A 161 -4.13 -3.59 -14.16
C ASP A 161 -4.63 -4.14 -15.50
N ASN A 162 -5.80 -3.69 -15.94
CA ASN A 162 -6.38 -4.11 -17.22
C ASN A 162 -5.49 -3.67 -18.39
N ILE A 163 -5.00 -2.43 -18.38
CA ILE A 163 -4.09 -1.93 -19.43
C ILE A 163 -2.78 -2.74 -19.44
N ASN A 164 -2.22 -3.05 -18.26
CA ASN A 164 -1.02 -3.89 -18.15
C ASN A 164 -1.24 -5.30 -18.70
N LYS A 165 -2.37 -5.94 -18.37
CA LYS A 165 -2.75 -7.25 -18.91
C LYS A 165 -2.92 -7.24 -20.42
N GLU A 166 -3.55 -6.21 -20.98
CA GLU A 166 -3.69 -6.03 -22.43
C GLU A 166 -2.32 -5.93 -23.12
N GLU A 167 -1.40 -5.16 -22.56
CA GLU A 167 -0.04 -5.04 -23.10
C GLU A 167 0.78 -6.32 -22.97
N ALA A 168 0.73 -6.97 -21.79
CA ALA A 168 1.37 -8.25 -21.57
C ALA A 168 0.87 -9.29 -22.60
N ARG A 169 -0.44 -9.37 -22.83
CA ARG A 169 -1.00 -10.28 -23.84
C ARG A 169 -0.52 -9.98 -25.25
N ARG A 170 -0.42 -8.71 -25.63
CA ARG A 170 0.03 -8.31 -26.97
C ARG A 170 1.52 -8.62 -27.21
N GLU A 171 2.33 -8.51 -26.17
CA GLU A 171 3.79 -8.67 -26.27
C GLU A 171 4.25 -10.12 -26.06
N ALA A 172 3.45 -10.92 -25.35
CA ALA A 172 3.78 -12.30 -25.02
C ALA A 172 3.80 -13.21 -26.26
N LYS A 173 4.81 -14.08 -26.32
CA LYS A 173 5.00 -15.07 -27.40
C LYS A 173 5.12 -16.49 -26.89
N THR A 174 5.60 -16.64 -25.66
CA THR A 174 5.93 -17.92 -25.04
C THR A 174 5.36 -17.98 -23.63
N ASP A 175 4.93 -19.18 -23.25
CA ASP A 175 4.60 -19.51 -21.87
C ASP A 175 5.84 -19.28 -21.00
N ALA A 176 5.69 -18.50 -19.94
CA ALA A 176 6.82 -18.07 -19.13
C ALA A 176 7.42 -19.20 -18.28
N ILE A 177 6.63 -20.23 -17.97
CA ILE A 177 7.08 -21.41 -17.23
C ILE A 177 7.72 -22.39 -18.22
N THR A 178 6.99 -22.82 -19.23
CA THR A 178 7.43 -23.92 -20.11
C THR A 178 8.35 -23.49 -21.24
N GLY A 179 8.30 -22.21 -21.62
CA GLY A 179 9.00 -21.69 -22.80
C GLY A 179 8.35 -22.09 -24.13
N GLU A 180 7.26 -22.88 -24.10
CA GLU A 180 6.51 -23.26 -25.29
C GLU A 180 5.79 -22.05 -25.90
N LYS A 181 5.41 -22.14 -27.17
CA LYS A 181 4.64 -21.08 -27.82
C LYS A 181 3.28 -20.92 -27.13
N LEU A 182 2.84 -19.68 -26.92
CA LEU A 182 1.51 -19.43 -26.37
C LEU A 182 0.41 -19.86 -27.35
N GLU A 183 -0.62 -20.47 -26.80
CA GLU A 183 -1.87 -20.76 -27.50
C GLU A 183 -2.62 -19.48 -27.88
N LYS A 184 -3.63 -19.60 -28.75
CA LYS A 184 -4.48 -18.45 -29.13
C LYS A 184 -5.20 -17.84 -27.92
N GLU A 185 -5.58 -18.68 -26.96
CA GLU A 185 -6.17 -18.27 -25.70
C GLU A 185 -5.24 -18.68 -24.56
N PHE A 186 -4.75 -17.71 -23.80
CA PHE A 186 -3.86 -17.92 -22.67
C PHE A 186 -4.15 -16.90 -21.56
N ASP A 187 -3.66 -17.20 -20.37
CA ASP A 187 -3.92 -16.43 -19.17
C ASP A 187 -2.72 -15.55 -18.79
N ILE A 188 -3.01 -14.49 -18.03
CA ILE A 188 -1.99 -13.65 -17.39
C ILE A 188 -2.10 -13.85 -15.88
N HIS A 189 -1.11 -14.52 -15.31
CA HIS A 189 -0.97 -14.70 -13.86
C HIS A 189 -0.28 -13.50 -13.21
N HIS A 190 -0.64 -13.22 -11.97
CA HIS A 190 0.04 -12.22 -11.14
C HIS A 190 1.00 -12.89 -10.17
N LEU A 191 2.30 -12.57 -10.22
CA LEU A 191 3.27 -13.11 -9.24
C LEU A 191 2.99 -12.64 -7.82
N THR A 192 2.69 -11.36 -7.69
CA THR A 192 2.34 -10.70 -6.45
C THR A 192 0.83 -10.60 -6.43
N PRO A 193 0.15 -11.27 -5.49
CA PRO A 193 -1.29 -11.25 -5.42
C PRO A 193 -1.79 -9.84 -5.12
N ARG A 194 -2.94 -9.53 -5.69
CA ARG A 194 -3.64 -8.28 -5.43
C ARG A 194 -4.38 -8.38 -4.09
N ALA A 195 -3.65 -8.15 -3.00
CA ALA A 195 -4.24 -7.93 -1.70
C ALA A 195 -4.52 -6.43 -1.49
N THR A 196 -5.37 -6.11 -0.52
CA THR A 196 -5.72 -4.72 -0.16
C THR A 196 -4.53 -3.91 0.35
N GLU A 197 -3.49 -4.59 0.81
CA GLU A 197 -2.28 -3.98 1.40
C GLU A 197 -1.08 -3.97 0.45
N THR A 198 -1.17 -4.65 -0.69
CA THR A 198 -0.06 -4.71 -1.64
C THR A 198 0.16 -3.35 -2.28
N ASP A 199 1.41 -2.88 -2.30
CA ASP A 199 1.77 -1.61 -2.92
C ASP A 199 1.38 -1.60 -4.41
N ILE A 200 0.64 -0.57 -4.81
CA ILE A 200 0.20 -0.36 -6.20
C ILE A 200 1.38 -0.38 -7.16
N ASN A 201 2.52 0.21 -6.76
CA ASN A 201 3.72 0.25 -7.59
C ASN A 201 4.35 -1.13 -7.78
N GLU A 202 4.10 -2.09 -6.88
CA GLU A 202 4.57 -3.48 -6.99
C GLU A 202 3.63 -4.31 -7.89
N ILE A 203 2.32 -4.27 -7.62
CA ILE A 203 1.34 -5.06 -8.40
C ILE A 203 1.28 -4.66 -9.87
N THR A 204 1.63 -3.40 -10.19
CA THR A 204 1.56 -2.87 -11.55
C THR A 204 2.87 -2.91 -12.32
N LYS A 205 3.94 -3.48 -11.73
CA LYS A 205 5.20 -3.75 -12.45
C LYS A 205 4.97 -4.73 -13.58
N LYS A 206 5.67 -4.54 -14.70
CA LYS A 206 5.52 -5.38 -15.89
C LYS A 206 5.86 -6.84 -15.58
N GLU A 207 6.87 -7.05 -14.76
CA GLU A 207 7.38 -8.34 -14.31
C GLU A 207 6.35 -9.12 -13.48
N ASN A 208 5.35 -8.43 -12.94
CA ASN A 208 4.28 -9.05 -12.17
C ASN A 208 3.29 -9.82 -13.06
N TYR A 209 3.28 -9.60 -14.39
CA TYR A 209 2.31 -10.14 -15.33
C TYR A 209 2.92 -11.28 -16.15
N ILE A 210 2.56 -12.51 -15.83
CA ILE A 210 3.18 -13.69 -16.42
C ILE A 210 2.22 -14.40 -17.37
N PRO A 211 2.56 -14.48 -18.67
CA PRO A 211 1.73 -15.20 -19.63
C PRO A 211 1.92 -16.71 -19.51
N LEU A 212 0.81 -17.44 -19.36
CA LEU A 212 0.79 -18.89 -19.20
C LEU A 212 -0.29 -19.50 -20.09
N ASN A 213 0.01 -20.62 -20.73
CA ASN A 213 -1.02 -21.44 -21.36
C ASN A 213 -2.02 -21.92 -20.29
N LYS A 214 -3.28 -22.16 -20.68
CA LYS A 214 -4.35 -22.49 -19.74
C LYS A 214 -4.00 -23.70 -18.87
N GLU A 215 -3.41 -24.74 -19.47
CA GLU A 215 -3.01 -25.94 -18.75
C GLU A 215 -1.92 -25.64 -17.70
N THR A 216 -0.86 -24.92 -18.09
CA THR A 216 0.20 -24.47 -17.18
C THR A 216 -0.37 -23.65 -16.02
N HIS A 217 -1.30 -22.73 -16.31
CA HIS A 217 -1.96 -21.89 -15.31
C HIS A 217 -2.79 -22.72 -14.32
N ILE A 218 -3.59 -23.67 -14.82
CA ILE A 218 -4.41 -24.58 -13.99
C ILE A 218 -3.52 -25.46 -13.11
N ILE A 219 -2.48 -26.08 -13.68
CA ILE A 219 -1.53 -26.92 -12.93
C ILE A 219 -0.84 -26.07 -11.86
N GLY A 220 -0.43 -24.87 -12.23
CA GLY A 220 0.17 -23.88 -11.36
C GLY A 220 -0.62 -23.57 -10.10
N HIS A 221 -1.92 -23.28 -10.25
CA HIS A 221 -2.81 -23.05 -9.10
C HIS A 221 -3.14 -24.33 -8.34
N SER A 222 -3.40 -25.45 -9.04
CA SER A 222 -3.77 -26.71 -8.39
C SER A 222 -2.65 -27.32 -7.54
N SER A 223 -1.40 -26.99 -7.83
CA SER A 223 -0.21 -27.39 -7.07
C SER A 223 0.22 -26.35 -6.04
N GLU A 224 -0.51 -25.23 -5.92
CA GLU A 224 -0.21 -24.09 -5.06
C GLU A 224 1.14 -23.39 -5.33
N ILE A 225 1.92 -23.85 -6.32
CA ILE A 225 3.27 -23.31 -6.61
C ILE A 225 3.20 -21.88 -7.16
N LEU A 226 2.20 -21.57 -8.01
CA LEU A 226 2.08 -20.22 -8.57
C LEU A 226 1.79 -19.16 -7.49
N ASP A 227 1.10 -19.54 -6.43
CA ASP A 227 0.64 -18.65 -5.37
C ASP A 227 1.58 -18.64 -4.14
N ASP A 228 2.57 -19.55 -4.07
CA ASP A 228 3.52 -19.62 -2.96
C ASP A 228 4.43 -18.38 -2.94
N SER A 229 4.27 -17.54 -1.92
CA SER A 229 5.07 -16.32 -1.74
C SER A 229 6.52 -16.59 -1.30
N ASN A 230 6.84 -17.81 -0.88
CA ASN A 230 8.19 -18.18 -0.44
C ASN A 230 9.09 -18.60 -1.61
N LEU A 231 8.53 -18.79 -2.81
CA LEU A 231 9.26 -19.19 -4.00
C LEU A 231 9.54 -17.99 -4.90
N THR A 232 10.78 -17.88 -5.33
CA THR A 232 11.16 -17.02 -6.45
C THR A 232 10.50 -17.51 -7.74
N PHE A 233 10.39 -16.63 -8.73
CA PHE A 233 9.82 -17.02 -10.03
C PHE A 233 10.60 -18.18 -10.69
N GLU A 234 11.93 -18.19 -10.58
CA GLU A 234 12.75 -19.27 -11.16
C GLU A 234 12.51 -20.61 -10.45
N GLU A 235 12.33 -20.61 -9.12
CA GLU A 235 11.96 -21.83 -8.38
C GLU A 235 10.56 -22.32 -8.76
N LYS A 236 9.59 -21.40 -8.92
CA LYS A 236 8.24 -21.74 -9.41
C LYS A 236 8.32 -22.39 -10.79
N LYS A 237 9.12 -21.80 -11.68
CA LYS A 237 9.36 -22.28 -13.02
C LYS A 237 9.99 -23.68 -13.05
N GLU A 238 11.00 -23.93 -12.24
CA GLU A 238 11.64 -25.24 -12.14
C GLU A 238 10.66 -26.32 -11.68
N LYS A 239 9.97 -26.07 -10.55
CA LYS A 239 9.02 -27.03 -9.96
C LYS A 239 7.86 -27.34 -10.90
N LEU A 240 7.25 -26.31 -11.49
CA LEU A 240 6.11 -26.51 -12.40
C LEU A 240 6.52 -27.23 -13.68
N ASN A 241 7.68 -26.92 -14.23
CA ASN A 241 8.18 -27.64 -15.40
C ASN A 241 8.37 -29.13 -15.14
N THR A 242 8.83 -29.50 -13.94
CA THR A 242 8.96 -30.92 -13.56
C THR A 242 7.59 -31.61 -13.56
N ILE A 243 6.60 -31.02 -12.89
CA ILE A 243 5.23 -31.57 -12.81
C ILE A 243 4.59 -31.69 -14.21
N ILE A 244 4.72 -30.65 -15.04
CA ILE A 244 4.16 -30.65 -16.40
C ILE A 244 4.80 -31.73 -17.26
N LYS A 245 6.13 -31.92 -17.17
CA LYS A 245 6.84 -32.98 -17.89
C LYS A 245 6.47 -34.38 -17.42
N GLU A 246 6.19 -34.56 -16.14
CA GLU A 246 5.72 -35.84 -15.59
C GLU A 246 4.33 -36.18 -16.11
N LYS A 247 3.39 -35.24 -16.07
CA LYS A 247 2.04 -35.43 -16.62
C LYS A 247 2.04 -35.76 -18.12
N LYS A 248 2.85 -35.04 -18.92
CA LYS A 248 2.99 -35.32 -20.36
C LYS A 248 3.60 -36.68 -20.70
N LYS A 249 4.16 -37.42 -19.72
CA LYS A 249 4.67 -38.79 -19.92
C LYS A 249 3.64 -39.88 -19.56
N GLU A 250 2.57 -39.51 -18.85
CA GLU A 250 1.50 -40.41 -18.43
C GLU A 250 0.35 -40.49 -19.45
N ASP A 251 0.28 -39.51 -20.37
CA ASP A 251 -0.62 -39.46 -21.54
C ASP A 251 0.01 -40.05 -22.81
#